data_AF-A0A2V6GVE6-F1
#
_entry.id   AF-A0A2V6GVE6-F1
#
_cell.length_a   1.000
_cell.length_b   1.000
_cell.length_c   1.000
_cell.angle_alpha   90.00
_cell.angle_beta   90.00
_cell.angle_gamma   90.00
#
_symmetry.space_group_name_H-M   'P 1'
#
loop_
_entity.id
_entity.type
_entity.pdbx_description
1 polymer ?
#
loop_
_entity_poly.entity_id
_entity_poly.type
_entity_poly.pdbx_seq_one_letter_code
_entity_poly.pdbx_strand_id
1 'polypeptide(L)'
;PRSGAHDPVEFEAAARLLLQAILIRSFDVLKCLTVRETLTISLPKELRRGLEKMAKAEGVTSSEYVRRAIKADIFRRALRAARRELVPQARAQGIYTDEDVFKIVS
;
A
#
# COMPACT_ATOMS: atom_id res chain seq x y z
N PRO A 1 18.12 22.25 26.50
CA PRO A 1 17.08 23.05 25.83
C PRO A 1 15.99 22.13 25.26
N ARG A 2 14.93 21.97 26.03
CA ARG A 2 13.70 21.26 25.64
C ARG A 2 12.93 22.16 24.68
N SER A 3 12.73 21.74 23.43
CA SER A 3 11.78 22.37 22.52
C SER A 3 11.37 21.35 21.48
N GLY A 4 10.06 21.20 21.27
CA GLY A 4 9.46 20.16 20.44
C GLY A 4 8.41 19.31 21.18
N ALA A 5 7.71 19.87 22.18
CA ALA A 5 6.39 19.36 22.50
C ALA A 5 5.49 19.73 21.31
N HIS A 6 5.40 18.83 20.32
CA HIS A 6 4.35 18.92 19.32
C HIS A 6 3.02 18.74 20.05
N ASP A 7 2.13 19.71 19.89
CA ASP A 7 0.85 19.73 20.55
C ASP A 7 0.09 18.42 20.24
N PRO A 8 -0.55 17.78 21.24
CA PRO A 8 -1.30 16.54 21.02
C PRO A 8 -2.43 16.71 19.99
N VAL A 9 -2.88 17.94 19.76
CA VAL A 9 -3.86 18.31 18.72
C VAL A 9 -3.24 18.23 17.31
N GLU A 10 -1.96 18.56 17.15
CA GLU A 10 -1.22 18.34 15.90
C GLU A 10 -0.97 16.85 15.65
N PHE A 11 -0.74 16.05 16.70
CA PHE A 11 -0.62 14.60 16.58
C PHE A 11 -1.94 13.97 16.12
N GLU A 12 -3.07 14.34 16.72
CA GLU A 12 -4.38 13.83 16.31
C GLU A 12 -4.72 14.29 14.89
N ALA A 13 -4.38 15.54 14.52
CA ALA A 13 -4.59 16.07 13.17
C ALA A 13 -3.67 15.40 12.13
N ALA A 14 -2.39 15.20 12.43
CA ALA A 14 -1.43 14.55 11.56
C ALA A 14 -1.75 13.06 11.41
N ALA A 15 -2.05 12.35 12.52
CA ALA A 15 -2.49 10.96 12.51
C ALA A 15 -3.84 10.78 11.81
N ARG A 16 -4.78 11.73 11.94
CA ARG A 16 -6.03 11.75 11.17
C ARG A 16 -5.82 12.05 9.69
N LEU A 17 -4.96 12.99 9.33
CA LEU A 17 -4.58 13.26 7.95
C LEU A 17 -3.84 12.06 7.33
N LEU A 18 -3.08 11.34 8.15
CA LEU A 18 -2.39 10.11 7.80
C LEU A 18 -3.34 8.94 7.59
N LEU A 19 -4.22 8.71 8.56
CA LEU A 19 -5.29 7.73 8.43
C LEU A 19 -6.20 8.11 7.26
N GLN A 20 -6.50 9.39 7.04
CA GLN A 20 -7.22 9.86 5.86
C GLN A 20 -6.42 9.62 4.58
N ALA A 21 -5.12 9.90 4.52
CA ALA A 21 -4.31 9.67 3.32
C ALA A 21 -4.14 8.18 3.00
N ILE A 22 -4.12 7.33 4.03
CA ILE A 22 -4.13 5.87 3.91
C ILE A 22 -5.53 5.38 3.53
N LEU A 23 -6.61 5.90 4.14
CA LEU A 23 -8.00 5.53 3.88
C LEU A 23 -8.51 6.04 2.53
N ILE A 24 -8.08 7.22 2.08
CA ILE A 24 -8.37 7.79 0.75
C ILE A 24 -7.63 6.98 -0.32
N ARG A 25 -6.37 6.58 -0.07
CA ARG A 25 -5.67 5.61 -0.93
C ARG A 25 -6.35 4.23 -0.90
N SER A 26 -6.86 3.80 0.25
CA SER A 26 -7.70 2.60 0.34
C SER A 26 -8.99 2.75 -0.46
N PHE A 27 -9.56 3.96 -0.57
CA PHE A 27 -10.76 4.24 -1.36
C PHE A 27 -10.48 4.14 -2.86
N ASP A 28 -9.33 4.63 -3.36
CA ASP A 28 -8.90 4.38 -4.76
C ASP A 28 -8.66 2.88 -5.03
N VAL A 29 -8.04 2.19 -4.07
CA VAL A 29 -7.83 0.73 -4.14
C VAL A 29 -9.17 -0.04 -4.10
N LEU A 30 -10.15 0.43 -3.34
CA LEU A 30 -11.52 -0.12 -3.26
C LEU A 30 -12.35 0.21 -4.50
N LYS A 31 -12.16 1.39 -5.11
CA LYS A 31 -12.86 1.80 -6.34
C LYS A 31 -12.41 0.98 -7.55
N CYS A 32 -11.15 0.50 -7.57
CA CYS A 32 -10.68 -0.49 -8.55
C CYS A 32 -11.33 -1.88 -8.44
N LEU A 33 -12.13 -2.17 -7.40
CA LEU A 33 -12.73 -3.48 -7.18
C LEU A 33 -14.16 -3.64 -7.71
N THR A 34 -14.83 -2.56 -8.13
CA THR A 34 -16.27 -2.61 -8.46
C THR A 34 -16.59 -2.43 -9.94
N VAL A 35 -15.78 -1.69 -10.71
CA VAL A 35 -15.97 -1.51 -12.16
C VAL A 35 -15.01 -2.42 -12.93
N ARG A 36 -15.54 -3.19 -13.89
CA ARG A 36 -14.75 -4.07 -14.74
C ARG A 36 -14.62 -3.45 -16.13
N GLU A 37 -13.39 -3.13 -16.51
CA GLU A 37 -13.03 -2.72 -17.86
C GLU A 37 -12.09 -3.75 -18.49
N THR A 38 -12.15 -3.88 -19.82
CA THR A 38 -11.30 -4.81 -20.57
C THR A 38 -10.05 -4.09 -21.06
N LEU A 39 -8.89 -4.63 -20.69
CA LEU A 39 -7.60 -4.17 -21.18
C LEU A 39 -6.98 -5.25 -22.09
N THR A 40 -6.78 -4.93 -23.36
CA THR A 40 -6.07 -5.78 -24.32
C THR A 40 -4.61 -5.38 -24.37
N ILE A 41 -3.69 -6.32 -24.10
CA ILE A 41 -2.25 -6.08 -24.09
C ILE A 41 -1.53 -7.07 -25.01
N SER A 42 -0.50 -6.59 -25.72
CA SER A 42 0.44 -7.44 -26.44
C SER A 42 1.56 -7.89 -25.48
N LEU A 43 1.87 -9.18 -25.48
CA LEU A 43 2.93 -9.76 -24.67
C LEU A 43 3.87 -10.59 -25.56
N PRO A 44 5.20 -10.55 -25.31
CA PRO A 44 6.12 -11.50 -25.90
C PRO A 44 5.67 -12.94 -25.65
N LYS A 45 5.82 -13.81 -26.65
CA LYS A 45 5.35 -15.20 -26.61
C LYS A 45 5.82 -15.94 -25.36
N GLU A 46 7.09 -15.79 -24.99
CA GLU A 46 7.67 -16.44 -23.82
C GLU A 46 7.09 -15.91 -22.51
N LEU A 47 6.80 -14.61 -22.42
CA LEU A 47 6.18 -14.02 -21.24
C LEU A 47 4.75 -14.54 -21.06
N ARG A 48 3.99 -14.63 -22.16
CA ARG A 48 2.64 -15.21 -22.14
C ARG A 48 2.66 -16.67 -21.67
N ARG A 49 3.60 -17.48 -22.16
CA ARG A 49 3.75 -18.88 -21.73
C ARG A 49 4.11 -18.98 -20.25
N GLY A 50 5.02 -18.13 -19.76
CA GLY A 50 5.37 -18.07 -18.34
C GLY A 50 4.15 -17.74 -17.48
N LEU A 51 3.37 -16.76 -17.90
CA LEU A 51 2.14 -16.36 -17.22
C LEU A 51 1.11 -17.49 -17.15
N GLU A 52 0.85 -18.17 -18.26
CA GLU A 52 -0.10 -19.29 -18.32
C GLU A 52 0.31 -20.44 -17.39
N LYS A 53 1.62 -20.72 -17.28
CA LYS A 53 2.15 -21.73 -16.34
C LYS A 53 1.91 -21.33 -14.88
N MET A 54 2.21 -20.09 -14.51
CA MET A 54 2.00 -19.60 -13.14
C MET A 54 0.52 -19.58 -12.77
N ALA A 55 -0.34 -19.08 -13.67
CA ALA A 55 -1.78 -19.09 -13.49
C ALA A 55 -2.33 -20.50 -13.27
N LYS A 56 -1.86 -21.47 -14.08
CA LYS A 56 -2.23 -22.89 -13.94
C LYS A 56 -1.76 -23.49 -12.61
N ALA A 57 -0.54 -23.19 -12.17
CA ALA A 57 -0.01 -23.67 -10.90
C ALA A 57 -0.82 -23.16 -9.69
N GLU A 58 -1.40 -21.96 -9.80
CA GLU A 58 -2.27 -21.38 -8.78
C GLU A 58 -3.77 -21.70 -8.95
N GLY A 59 -4.15 -22.47 -9.98
CA GLY A 59 -5.55 -22.82 -10.23
C GLY A 59 -6.43 -21.62 -10.65
N VAL A 60 -5.85 -20.57 -11.21
CA VAL A 60 -6.57 -19.36 -11.65
C VAL A 60 -6.45 -19.12 -13.15
N THR A 61 -7.32 -18.28 -13.71
CA THR A 61 -7.21 -17.86 -15.12
C THR A 61 -6.05 -16.88 -15.31
N SER A 62 -5.51 -16.80 -16.53
CA SER A 62 -4.49 -15.81 -16.91
C SER A 62 -4.92 -14.38 -16.56
N SER A 63 -6.17 -14.03 -16.84
CA SER A 63 -6.71 -12.69 -16.54
C SER A 63 -6.86 -12.43 -15.04
N GLU A 64 -7.17 -13.43 -14.22
CA GLU A 64 -7.17 -13.30 -12.75
C GLU A 64 -5.75 -13.13 -12.22
N TYR A 65 -4.81 -13.95 -12.71
CA TYR A 65 -3.40 -13.85 -12.35
C TYR A 65 -2.83 -12.45 -12.64
N VAL A 66 -3.06 -11.94 -13.85
CA VAL A 66 -2.65 -10.58 -14.25
C VAL A 66 -3.24 -9.53 -13.32
N ARG A 67 -4.55 -9.61 -13.03
CA ARG A 67 -5.22 -8.64 -12.14
C ARG A 67 -4.64 -8.67 -10.73
N ARG A 68 -4.37 -9.85 -10.17
CA ARG A 68 -3.72 -9.99 -8.86
C ARG A 68 -2.31 -9.41 -8.87
N ALA A 69 -1.52 -9.69 -9.91
CA ALA A 69 -0.17 -9.18 -10.05
C ALA A 69 -0.14 -7.64 -10.13
N ILE A 70 -1.04 -7.03 -10.91
CA ILE A 70 -1.17 -5.57 -11.04
C ILE A 70 -1.58 -4.95 -9.69
N LYS A 71 -2.60 -5.50 -9.03
CA LYS A 71 -3.04 -5.03 -7.69
C LYS A 71 -1.89 -5.09 -6.68
N ALA A 72 -1.14 -6.19 -6.66
CA ALA A 72 0.00 -6.35 -5.77
C ALA A 72 1.14 -5.37 -6.09
N ASP A 73 1.38 -5.02 -7.36
CA ASP A 73 2.37 -4.00 -7.72
C ASP A 73 1.94 -2.60 -7.27
N ILE A 74 0.68 -2.23 -7.53
CA ILE A 74 0.10 -0.94 -7.10
C ILE A 74 0.23 -0.82 -5.58
N PHE A 75 -0.19 -1.84 -4.83
CA PHE A 75 -0.11 -1.85 -3.38
C PHE A 75 1.34 -1.70 -2.88
N ARG A 76 2.28 -2.47 -3.45
CA ARG A 76 3.71 -2.36 -3.09
C ARG A 76 4.28 -0.97 -3.34
N ARG A 77 3.89 -0.32 -4.44
CA ARG A 77 4.30 1.07 -4.74
C ARG A 77 3.70 2.06 -3.74
N ALA A 78 2.42 1.94 -3.45
CA ALA A 78 1.73 2.78 -2.48
C ALA A 78 2.36 2.65 -1.07
N LEU A 79 2.66 1.42 -0.65
CA LEU A 79 3.33 1.15 0.63
C LEU A 79 4.73 1.75 0.69
N ARG A 80 5.53 1.60 -0.38
CA ARG A 80 6.85 2.24 -0.46
C ARG A 80 6.77 3.76 -0.39
N ALA A 81 5.78 4.36 -1.05
CA ALA A 81 5.56 5.80 -1.01
C ALA A 81 5.19 6.26 0.40
N ALA A 82 4.22 5.59 1.05
CA ALA A 82 3.86 5.86 2.43
C ALA A 82 5.06 5.72 3.35
N ARG A 83 5.83 4.62 3.27
CA ARG A 83 7.00 4.42 4.12
C ARG A 83 8.01 5.58 4.05
N ARG A 84 8.27 6.12 2.85
CA ARG A 84 9.20 7.26 2.67
C ARG A 84 8.72 8.52 3.36
N GLU A 85 7.42 8.73 3.42
CA GLU A 85 6.80 9.91 4.04
C GLU A 85 6.71 9.75 5.57
N LEU A 86 6.35 8.56 6.04
CA LEU A 86 5.93 8.32 7.42
C LEU A 86 7.04 7.90 8.35
N VAL A 87 8.03 7.16 7.85
CA VAL A 87 9.16 6.74 8.68
C VAL A 87 9.95 7.95 9.24
N PRO A 88 10.24 9.01 8.47
CA PRO A 88 10.89 10.20 9.03
C PRO A 88 10.08 10.87 10.13
N GLN A 89 8.75 10.98 9.96
CA GLN A 89 7.86 11.59 10.95
C GLN A 89 7.80 10.77 12.24
N ALA A 90 7.64 9.45 12.12
CA ALA A 90 7.65 8.52 13.26
C ALA A 90 8.98 8.59 14.03
N ARG A 91 10.11 8.65 13.31
CA ARG A 91 11.44 8.77 13.92
C ARG A 91 11.64 10.11 14.63
N ALA A 92 11.12 11.21 14.08
CA ALA A 92 11.17 12.50 14.76
C ALA A 92 10.41 12.49 16.10
N GLN A 93 9.45 11.58 16.24
CA GLN A 93 8.65 11.36 17.45
C GLN A 93 9.22 10.26 18.37
N GLY A 94 10.40 9.70 18.04
CA GLY A 94 11.05 8.68 18.86
C GLY A 94 10.54 7.25 18.63
N ILE A 95 9.74 7.01 17.59
CA ILE A 95 9.21 5.69 17.23
C ILE A 95 10.14 5.03 16.22
N TYR A 96 10.82 3.96 16.62
CA TYR A 96 11.79 3.27 15.77
C TYR A 96 11.48 1.79 15.56
N THR A 97 10.79 1.19 16.52
CA THR A 97 10.49 -0.24 16.57
C THR A 97 8.99 -0.49 16.53
N ASP A 98 8.63 -1.72 16.19
CA ASP A 98 7.29 -2.26 16.39
C ASP A 98 6.88 -2.23 17.86
N GLU A 99 7.79 -2.50 18.79
CA GLU A 99 7.54 -2.40 20.23
C GLU A 99 7.11 -0.98 20.65
N ASP A 100 7.71 0.07 20.06
CA ASP A 100 7.32 1.46 20.31
C ASP A 100 5.90 1.74 19.80
N VAL A 101 5.54 1.17 18.65
CA VAL A 101 4.18 1.28 18.10
C VAL A 101 3.18 0.57 19.01
N PHE A 102 3.49 -0.64 19.47
CA PHE A 102 2.62 -1.41 20.37
C PHE A 102 2.30 -0.65 21.65
N LYS A 103 3.30 -0.02 22.29
CA LYS A 103 3.11 0.80 23.50
C LYS A 103 2.20 2.01 23.31
N ILE A 104 2.02 2.48 22.07
CA ILE A 104 1.18 3.63 21.74
C ILE A 104 -0.27 3.21 21.48
N VAL A 105 -0.47 2.02 20.92
CA VAL A 105 -1.79 1.55 20.44
C VAL A 105 -2.46 0.51 21.34
N SER A 106 -1.76 0.00 22.36
CA SER A 106 -2.26 -0.96 23.37
C SER A 106 -2.24 -0.33 24.76
#